data_AF-A0A1M3QS51-F1
#
_entry.id   AF-A0A1M3QS51-F1
#
_cell.length_a   1.000
_cell.length_b   1.000
_cell.length_c   1.000
_cell.angle_alpha   90.00
_cell.angle_beta   90.00
_cell.angle_gamma   90.00
#
_symmetry.space_group_name_H-M   'P 1'
#
loop_
_entity.id
_entity.type
_entity.pdbx_description
1 polymer ?
#
loop_
_entity_poly.entity_id
_entity_poly.type
_entity_poly.pdbx_seq_one_letter_code
_entity_poly.pdbx_strand_id
1 'polypeptide(L)'
;MESADATPRAVAYSALLHLGIVAFLALAMLNCTRWEAVANALHLPEAMRPVTCTHMELLQGPVIEATLVGPVGAPPPPASKHAQKASPKHEEKAEPKPKPPPPAPVRVLPTPVQQPALRDQEKIAEIAEQKAEQQQKAQEEQQKQRMAELTRQQEAERILKELAKVKAQSQAQQRKINLETQKAQQLADLRKASESQNAENVPIAKQAMTGQAGTSNNAYVAALQNAITQNWLRPDNIPAGVVCPVEIVQIPGGQVISAKVLPSCPFTDVARHSVEAAVLSSSPLPYKGFEKQFSRDIIFNFTVTSSQ
;
A
#
# COMPACT_ATOMS: atom_id res chain seq x y z
N MET A 1 -37.78 48.32 16.52
CA MET A 1 -36.48 48.49 17.17
C MET A 1 -36.05 47.13 17.69
N GLU A 2 -35.39 46.34 16.86
CA GLU A 2 -34.76 45.07 17.23
C GLU A 2 -33.92 44.72 15.99
N SER A 3 -32.61 44.90 15.97
CA SER A 3 -31.68 43.86 16.41
C SER A 3 -30.24 44.34 16.14
N ALA A 4 -29.79 45.43 16.76
CA ALA A 4 -28.39 45.85 16.65
C ALA A 4 -27.45 44.99 17.52
N ASP A 5 -27.99 44.33 18.55
CA ASP A 5 -27.24 43.43 19.46
C ASP A 5 -27.20 41.96 19.00
N ALA A 6 -27.98 41.58 17.98
CA ALA A 6 -28.06 40.19 17.53
C ALA A 6 -26.86 39.78 16.65
N THR A 7 -26.32 40.71 15.86
CA THR A 7 -25.20 40.49 14.95
C THR A 7 -23.88 40.13 15.65
N PRO A 8 -23.41 40.81 16.73
CA PRO A 8 -22.17 40.42 17.39
C PRO A 8 -22.30 39.06 18.10
N ARG A 9 -23.47 38.76 18.67
CA ARG A 9 -23.74 37.45 19.27
C ARG A 9 -23.76 36.33 18.23
N ALA A 10 -24.39 36.55 17.08
CA ALA A 10 -24.41 35.59 15.98
C ALA A 10 -23.00 35.31 15.42
N VAL A 11 -22.16 36.35 15.30
CA VAL A 11 -20.76 36.19 14.88
C VAL A 11 -19.95 35.43 15.94
N ALA A 12 -20.16 35.71 17.23
CA ALA A 12 -19.50 34.99 18.31
C ALA A 12 -19.91 33.50 18.35
N TYR A 13 -21.19 33.18 18.16
CA TYR A 13 -21.66 31.79 18.07
C TYR A 13 -21.12 31.07 16.83
N SER A 14 -21.04 31.76 15.69
CA SER A 14 -20.41 31.21 14.50
C SER A 14 -18.93 30.91 14.74
N ALA A 15 -18.19 31.85 15.33
CA ALA A 15 -16.77 31.65 15.65
C ALA A 15 -16.55 30.48 16.63
N LEU A 16 -17.38 30.36 17.66
CA LEU A 16 -17.33 29.23 18.60
C LEU A 16 -17.62 27.89 17.91
N LEU A 17 -18.60 27.86 17.02
CA LEU A 17 -18.93 26.67 16.24
C LEU A 17 -17.77 26.26 15.32
N HIS A 18 -17.12 27.22 14.66
CA HIS A 18 -15.96 26.93 13.81
C HIS A 18 -14.75 26.48 14.63
N LEU A 19 -14.51 27.06 15.80
CA LEU A 19 -13.46 26.57 16.72
C LEU A 19 -13.74 25.14 17.20
N GLY A 20 -15.00 24.81 17.49
CA GLY A 20 -15.41 23.45 17.82
C GLY A 20 -15.15 22.45 16.69
N ILE A 21 -15.48 22.83 15.44
CA ILE A 21 -15.22 21.99 14.27
C ILE A 21 -13.72 21.80 14.03
N VAL A 22 -12.91 22.86 14.14
CA VAL A 22 -11.45 22.76 13.98
C VAL A 22 -10.84 21.89 15.08
N ALA A 23 -11.28 22.03 16.33
CA ALA A 23 -10.84 21.17 17.42
C ALA A 23 -11.22 19.70 17.20
N PHE A 24 -12.44 19.44 16.71
CA PHE A 24 -12.89 18.09 16.38
C PHE A 24 -12.09 17.46 15.23
N LEU A 25 -11.83 18.21 14.16
CA LEU A 25 -11.01 17.73 13.03
C LEU A 25 -9.56 17.50 13.45
N ALA A 26 -8.99 18.36 14.29
CA ALA A 26 -7.65 18.16 14.85
C ALA A 26 -7.58 16.90 15.72
N LEU A 27 -8.60 16.65 16.53
CA LEU A 27 -8.74 15.45 17.35
C LEU A 27 -8.84 14.17 16.49
N ALA A 28 -9.56 14.23 15.37
CA ALA A 28 -9.70 13.12 14.42
C ALA A 28 -8.42 12.80 13.62
N MET A 29 -7.47 13.74 13.52
CA MET A 29 -6.17 13.53 12.87
C MET A 29 -5.06 13.03 13.81
N LEU A 30 -5.35 12.83 15.10
CA LEU A 30 -4.33 12.35 16.04
C LEU A 30 -4.06 10.84 15.86
N ASN A 31 -2.78 10.49 15.78
CA ASN A 31 -2.33 9.09 15.75
C ASN A 31 -2.67 8.36 17.08
N CYS A 32 -2.85 7.05 17.02
CA CYS A 32 -3.17 6.16 18.17
C CYS A 32 -2.31 6.47 19.42
N THR A 33 -1.01 6.72 19.25
CA THR A 33 -0.08 7.01 20.35
C THR A 33 -0.32 8.35 21.04
N ARG A 34 -0.77 9.38 20.30
CA ARG A 34 -1.12 10.68 20.88
C ARG A 34 -2.49 10.65 21.55
N TRP A 35 -3.41 9.84 21.02
CA TRP A 35 -4.71 9.62 21.65
C TRP A 35 -4.57 9.01 23.04
N GLU A 36 -3.74 7.98 23.21
CA GLU A 36 -3.48 7.39 24.53
C GLU A 36 -2.80 8.37 25.50
N ALA A 37 -1.82 9.15 25.03
CA ALA A 37 -1.18 10.15 25.88
C ALA A 37 -2.19 11.18 26.43
N VAL A 38 -3.16 11.59 25.61
CA VAL A 38 -4.22 12.54 26.01
C VAL A 38 -5.24 11.85 26.93
N ALA A 39 -5.65 10.62 26.61
CA ALA A 39 -6.59 9.85 27.45
C ALA A 39 -6.01 9.56 28.85
N ASN A 40 -4.71 9.27 28.92
CA ASN A 40 -3.98 9.07 30.17
C ASN A 40 -3.84 10.38 30.95
N ALA A 41 -3.54 11.51 30.28
CA ALA A 41 -3.49 12.82 30.93
C ALA A 41 -4.84 13.23 31.55
N LEU A 42 -5.95 12.88 30.90
CA LEU A 42 -7.32 13.14 31.36
C LEU A 42 -7.87 12.08 32.33
N HIS A 43 -7.07 11.08 32.72
CA HIS A 43 -7.46 10.01 33.65
C HIS A 43 -8.79 9.31 33.29
N LEU A 44 -9.03 9.11 32.00
CA LEU A 44 -10.28 8.50 31.54
C LEU A 44 -10.26 6.98 31.81
N PRO A 45 -11.28 6.43 32.50
CA PRO A 45 -11.36 4.99 32.76
C PRO A 45 -11.42 4.19 31.46
N GLU A 46 -10.79 3.01 31.44
CA GLU A 46 -10.64 2.13 30.27
C GLU A 46 -11.98 1.88 29.54
N ALA A 47 -13.07 1.78 30.29
CA ALA A 47 -14.42 1.53 29.78
C ALA A 47 -15.00 2.67 28.91
N MET A 48 -14.47 3.88 28.99
CA MET A 48 -14.92 5.04 28.20
C MET A 48 -14.01 5.36 27.01
N ARG A 49 -13.01 4.52 26.72
CA ARG A 49 -12.13 4.73 25.56
C ARG A 49 -12.72 4.05 24.32
N PRO A 50 -13.05 4.81 23.26
CA PRO A 50 -13.68 4.24 22.05
C PRO A 50 -12.71 3.42 21.19
N VAL A 51 -11.39 3.53 21.44
CA VAL A 51 -10.34 2.80 20.74
C VAL A 51 -9.30 2.34 21.77
N THR A 52 -9.21 1.04 22.00
CA THR A 52 -8.09 0.41 22.71
C THR A 52 -7.05 0.04 21.67
N CYS A 53 -6.00 0.87 21.54
CA CYS A 53 -4.89 0.51 20.66
C CYS A 53 -4.16 -0.66 21.35
N THR A 54 -4.13 -1.83 20.72
CA THR A 54 -3.43 -3.00 21.27
C THR A 54 -1.94 -2.67 21.39
N HIS A 55 -1.48 -2.39 22.62
CA HIS A 55 -0.06 -2.32 22.92
C HIS A 55 0.51 -3.72 22.66
N MET A 56 1.20 -3.87 21.53
CA MET A 56 1.87 -5.12 21.19
C MET A 56 3.11 -5.18 22.07
N GLU A 57 2.94 -5.69 23.29
CA GLU A 57 4.02 -6.00 24.21
C GLU A 57 5.00 -6.90 23.43
N LEU A 58 6.17 -6.36 23.08
CA LEU A 58 7.23 -7.15 22.48
C LEU A 58 7.64 -8.18 23.53
N LEU A 59 7.13 -9.40 23.44
CA LEU A 59 7.70 -10.52 24.17
C LEU A 59 9.16 -10.62 23.75
N GLN A 60 10.06 -10.27 24.66
CA GLN A 60 11.47 -10.60 24.58
C GLN A 60 11.60 -12.12 24.67
N GLY A 61 11.35 -12.79 23.55
CA GLY A 61 11.68 -14.20 23.39
C GLY A 61 13.20 -14.39 23.39
N PRO A 62 13.72 -15.51 23.93
CA PRO A 62 15.13 -15.81 23.86
C PRO A 62 15.61 -15.89 22.40
N VAL A 63 16.80 -15.37 22.14
CA VAL A 63 17.45 -15.37 20.83
C VAL A 63 17.55 -16.80 20.32
N ILE A 64 16.85 -17.11 19.22
CA ILE A 64 16.98 -18.39 18.53
C ILE A 64 18.19 -18.27 17.59
N GLU A 65 19.32 -18.86 17.98
CA GLU A 65 20.46 -19.03 17.08
C GLU A 65 20.12 -20.12 16.06
N ALA A 66 19.79 -19.70 14.83
CA ALA A 66 19.63 -20.61 13.71
C ALA A 66 21.02 -20.97 13.15
N THR A 67 21.48 -22.20 13.40
CA THR A 67 22.61 -22.76 12.66
C THR A 67 22.15 -23.12 11.25
N LEU A 68 22.74 -22.44 10.26
CA LEU A 68 22.47 -22.65 8.85
C LEU A 68 23.12 -23.99 8.41
N VAL A 69 22.34 -25.08 8.38
CA VAL A 69 22.77 -26.35 7.78
C VAL A 69 22.59 -26.25 6.28
N GLY A 70 23.70 -26.08 5.55
CA GLY A 70 23.75 -26.08 4.09
C GLY A 70 23.43 -27.46 3.46
N PRO A 71 23.15 -27.51 2.15
CA PRO A 71 22.49 -28.64 1.51
C PRO A 71 23.49 -29.70 1.07
N VAL A 72 23.87 -30.62 1.96
CA VAL A 72 24.45 -31.92 1.58
C VAL A 72 24.00 -32.99 2.56
N GLY A 73 23.18 -33.93 2.09
CA GLY A 73 22.75 -35.10 2.85
C GLY A 73 21.28 -35.41 2.65
N ALA A 74 20.95 -36.08 1.55
CA ALA A 74 19.63 -36.67 1.39
C ALA A 74 19.40 -37.73 2.49
N PRO A 75 18.24 -37.74 3.19
CA PRO A 75 17.90 -38.85 4.06
C PRO A 75 17.71 -40.12 3.21
N PRO A 76 18.22 -41.29 3.63
CA PRO A 76 17.99 -42.53 2.90
C PRO A 76 16.48 -42.84 2.87
N PRO A 77 15.96 -43.37 1.75
CA PRO A 77 14.54 -43.65 1.62
C PRO A 77 14.11 -44.72 2.65
N PRO A 78 12.88 -44.62 3.20
CA PRO A 78 12.36 -45.65 4.08
C PRO A 78 12.23 -46.98 3.33
N ALA A 79 12.89 -48.01 3.87
CA ALA A 79 12.82 -49.36 3.33
C ALA A 79 11.36 -49.84 3.26
N SER A 80 10.96 -50.28 2.08
CA SER A 80 9.69 -50.92 1.78
C SER A 80 9.47 -52.12 2.70
N LYS A 81 8.38 -52.12 3.48
CA LYS A 81 7.86 -53.34 4.09
C LYS A 81 7.20 -54.17 2.99
N HIS A 82 7.99 -55.00 2.32
CA HIS A 82 7.46 -56.10 1.53
C HIS A 82 7.29 -57.34 2.41
N ALA A 83 6.04 -57.82 2.42
CA ALA A 83 5.63 -59.21 2.53
C ALA A 83 6.56 -60.14 3.34
N GLN A 84 6.25 -60.32 4.63
CA GLN A 84 6.61 -61.58 5.28
C GLN A 84 5.57 -62.63 4.95
N LYS A 85 5.93 -63.41 3.92
CA LYS A 85 5.34 -64.69 3.59
C LYS A 85 5.61 -65.67 4.73
N ALA A 86 4.58 -66.42 5.08
CA ALA A 86 4.56 -67.39 6.15
C ALA A 86 5.51 -68.58 5.96
N SER A 87 5.89 -69.17 7.10
CA SER A 87 6.35 -70.56 7.37
C SER A 87 7.87 -70.81 7.24
N PRO A 88 8.50 -71.55 8.19
CA PRO A 88 8.19 -72.97 8.39
C PRO A 88 8.17 -73.52 9.84
N LYS A 89 7.33 -74.55 9.96
CA LYS A 89 7.25 -75.70 10.88
C LYS A 89 8.58 -76.26 11.43
N HIS A 90 8.63 -76.51 12.74
CA HIS A 90 9.29 -77.61 13.50
C HIS A 90 9.09 -77.27 15.00
N GLU A 91 8.90 -78.12 16.01
CA GLU A 91 8.73 -79.56 16.18
C GLU A 91 8.35 -79.69 17.67
N GLU A 92 7.17 -80.17 18.02
CA GLU A 92 6.86 -80.54 19.41
C GLU A 92 6.95 -82.07 19.52
N LYS A 93 7.87 -82.51 20.38
CA LYS A 93 8.28 -83.90 20.56
C LYS A 93 7.30 -84.64 21.46
N ALA A 94 6.54 -85.53 20.84
CA ALA A 94 6.07 -86.85 21.28
C ALA A 94 6.03 -87.21 22.79
N GLU A 95 4.82 -87.50 23.27
CA GLU A 95 4.56 -88.52 24.30
C GLU A 95 4.01 -89.82 23.64
N PRO A 96 4.31 -91.02 24.19
CA PRO A 96 3.88 -92.30 23.62
C PRO A 96 2.53 -92.81 24.20
N LYS A 97 1.72 -93.44 23.35
CA LYS A 97 0.60 -94.36 23.71
C LYS A 97 1.05 -95.82 23.48
N PRO A 98 0.29 -96.93 23.73
CA PRO A 98 -1.12 -97.10 24.17
C PRO A 98 -1.41 -98.29 25.14
N LYS A 99 -2.68 -98.50 25.54
CA LYS A 99 -3.29 -99.86 25.71
C LYS A 99 -4.77 -99.87 25.25
N PRO A 100 -5.32 -100.97 24.67
CA PRO A 100 -6.59 -100.97 23.89
C PRO A 100 -7.74 -101.80 24.58
N PRO A 101 -8.90 -102.10 23.95
CA PRO A 101 -10.26 -101.64 24.31
C PRO A 101 -11.23 -102.79 24.71
N PRO A 102 -12.54 -102.57 24.99
CA PRO A 102 -13.61 -102.89 24.01
C PRO A 102 -14.93 -102.06 24.20
N PRO A 103 -16.07 -102.40 23.55
CA PRO A 103 -16.48 -102.04 22.19
C PRO A 103 -17.67 -101.04 22.11
N ALA A 104 -17.90 -100.55 20.88
CA ALA A 104 -18.94 -99.63 20.36
C ALA A 104 -20.41 -99.99 20.74
N PRO A 105 -21.47 -99.14 20.53
CA PRO A 105 -21.72 -98.23 19.38
C PRO A 105 -22.36 -96.86 19.80
N VAL A 106 -22.69 -95.85 18.99
CA VAL A 106 -23.28 -95.70 17.65
C VAL A 106 -22.89 -94.31 17.12
N ARG A 107 -22.61 -94.20 15.81
CA ARG A 107 -22.45 -92.95 15.07
C ARG A 107 -23.77 -92.18 14.97
N VAL A 108 -23.76 -90.90 15.33
CA VAL A 108 -24.71 -89.92 14.80
C VAL A 108 -23.91 -88.93 13.95
N LEU A 109 -24.32 -88.76 12.69
CA LEU A 109 -23.73 -87.79 11.76
C LEU A 109 -23.77 -86.38 12.37
N PRO A 110 -22.73 -85.53 12.21
CA PRO A 110 -22.88 -84.11 12.44
C PRO A 110 -23.83 -83.54 11.37
N THR A 111 -24.84 -82.81 11.82
CA THR A 111 -25.70 -81.98 10.97
C THR A 111 -24.85 -81.04 10.11
N PRO A 112 -25.23 -80.75 8.86
CA PRO A 112 -24.51 -79.80 8.01
C PRO A 112 -24.48 -78.43 8.71
N VAL A 113 -23.29 -77.89 8.92
CA VAL A 113 -23.11 -76.50 9.36
C VAL A 113 -23.78 -75.62 8.31
N GLN A 114 -24.86 -74.93 8.70
CA GLN A 114 -25.56 -73.97 7.86
C GLN A 114 -24.57 -72.89 7.39
N GLN A 115 -24.87 -72.15 6.31
CA GLN A 115 -23.96 -71.22 5.62
C GLN A 115 -24.10 -69.71 6.01
N PRO A 116 -24.11 -69.27 7.30
CA PRO A 116 -24.34 -67.87 7.64
C PRO A 116 -23.13 -66.95 7.34
N ALA A 117 -21.89 -67.47 7.30
CA ALA A 117 -20.68 -66.63 7.22
C ALA A 117 -20.47 -65.89 5.88
N LEU A 118 -21.05 -66.37 4.76
CA LEU A 118 -20.89 -65.73 3.45
C LEU A 118 -21.81 -64.52 3.27
N ARG A 119 -23.03 -64.55 3.84
CA ARG A 119 -24.00 -63.45 3.75
C ARG A 119 -23.54 -62.21 4.53
N ASP A 120 -22.86 -62.39 5.65
CA ASP A 120 -22.34 -61.28 6.45
C ASP A 120 -21.19 -60.57 5.73
N GLN A 121 -20.38 -61.31 4.96
CA GLN A 121 -19.25 -60.75 4.21
C GLN A 121 -19.70 -59.95 2.99
N GLU A 122 -20.75 -60.39 2.29
CA GLU A 122 -21.37 -59.69 1.17
C GLU A 122 -21.99 -58.36 1.61
N LYS A 123 -22.66 -58.34 2.78
CA LYS A 123 -23.23 -57.12 3.36
C LYS A 123 -22.17 -56.09 3.77
N ILE A 124 -21.01 -56.53 4.27
CA ILE A 124 -19.89 -55.64 4.60
C ILE A 124 -19.28 -55.04 3.32
N ALA A 125 -19.17 -55.81 2.25
CA ALA A 125 -18.69 -55.33 0.96
C ALA A 125 -19.64 -54.29 0.34
N GLU A 126 -20.96 -54.54 0.38
CA GLU A 126 -21.97 -53.59 -0.12
C GLU A 126 -21.94 -52.26 0.67
N ILE A 127 -21.81 -52.31 1.99
CA ILE A 127 -21.70 -51.10 2.84
C ILE A 127 -20.40 -50.34 2.52
N ALA A 128 -19.30 -51.06 2.29
CA ALA A 128 -18.02 -50.44 1.94
C ALA A 128 -18.09 -49.74 0.56
N GLU A 129 -18.75 -50.35 -0.42
CA GLU A 129 -18.97 -49.78 -1.75
C GLU A 129 -19.89 -48.55 -1.69
N GLN A 130 -21.03 -48.63 -0.99
CA GLN A 130 -21.92 -47.50 -0.79
C GLN A 130 -21.22 -46.32 -0.10
N LYS A 131 -20.36 -46.59 0.89
CA LYS A 131 -19.59 -45.56 1.58
C LYS A 131 -18.53 -44.94 0.67
N ALA A 132 -17.88 -45.74 -0.17
CA ALA A 132 -16.92 -45.23 -1.16
C ALA A 132 -17.60 -44.35 -2.22
N GLU A 133 -18.77 -44.76 -2.73
CA GLU A 133 -19.55 -43.97 -3.69
C GLU A 133 -20.04 -42.65 -3.07
N GLN A 134 -20.53 -42.67 -1.84
CA GLN A 134 -20.91 -41.45 -1.11
C GLN A 134 -19.73 -40.50 -0.91
N GLN A 135 -18.54 -41.02 -0.59
CA GLN A 135 -17.33 -40.21 -0.46
C GLN A 135 -16.89 -39.60 -1.80
N GLN A 136 -16.98 -40.35 -2.90
CA GLN A 136 -16.68 -39.83 -4.24
C GLN A 136 -17.65 -38.72 -4.64
N LYS A 137 -18.95 -38.92 -4.44
CA LYS A 137 -19.98 -37.89 -4.71
C LYS A 137 -19.75 -36.63 -3.87
N ALA A 138 -19.44 -36.78 -2.59
CA ALA A 138 -19.14 -35.64 -1.72
C ALA A 138 -17.87 -34.88 -2.16
N GLN A 139 -16.83 -35.58 -2.61
CA GLN A 139 -15.62 -34.95 -3.15
C GLN A 139 -15.88 -34.22 -4.46
N GLU A 140 -16.63 -34.82 -5.38
CA GLU A 140 -17.01 -34.19 -6.66
C GLU A 140 -17.85 -32.94 -6.44
N GLU A 141 -18.83 -33.00 -5.52
CA GLU A 141 -19.66 -31.85 -5.16
C GLU A 141 -18.82 -30.72 -4.55
N GLN A 142 -17.89 -31.06 -3.64
CA GLN A 142 -16.98 -30.06 -3.04
C GLN A 142 -16.06 -29.43 -4.10
N GLN A 143 -15.57 -30.22 -5.06
CA GLN A 143 -14.77 -29.70 -6.18
C GLN A 143 -15.60 -28.75 -7.05
N LYS A 144 -16.83 -29.14 -7.40
CA LYS A 144 -17.75 -28.31 -8.18
C LYS A 144 -18.06 -27.00 -7.48
N GLN A 145 -18.30 -27.02 -6.16
CA GLN A 145 -18.51 -25.82 -5.35
C GLN A 145 -17.27 -24.91 -5.35
N ARG A 146 -16.07 -25.47 -5.16
CA ARG A 146 -14.82 -24.68 -5.22
C ARG A 146 -14.60 -24.02 -6.59
N MET A 147 -14.87 -24.74 -7.68
CA MET A 147 -14.74 -24.20 -9.03
C MET A 147 -15.76 -23.09 -9.31
N ALA A 148 -17.01 -23.27 -8.85
CA ALA A 148 -18.05 -22.24 -8.97
C ALA A 148 -17.67 -20.97 -8.19
N GLU A 149 -17.17 -21.11 -6.96
CA GLU A 149 -16.74 -19.98 -6.13
C GLU A 149 -15.54 -19.25 -6.74
N LEU A 150 -14.52 -19.97 -7.22
CA LEU A 150 -13.38 -19.38 -7.93
C LEU A 150 -13.82 -18.62 -9.18
N THR A 151 -14.76 -19.17 -9.94
CA THR A 151 -15.31 -18.51 -11.13
C THR A 151 -16.02 -17.21 -10.75
N ARG A 152 -16.85 -17.24 -9.70
CA ARG A 152 -17.56 -16.06 -9.19
C ARG A 152 -16.60 -14.97 -8.71
N GLN A 153 -15.52 -15.35 -8.02
CA GLN A 153 -14.49 -14.40 -7.57
C GLN A 153 -13.74 -13.77 -8.75
N GLN A 154 -13.38 -14.56 -9.76
CA GLN A 154 -12.73 -14.04 -10.97
C GLN A 154 -13.64 -13.08 -11.74
N GLU A 155 -14.93 -13.38 -11.85
CA GLU A 155 -15.90 -12.49 -12.50
C GLU A 155 -16.06 -11.17 -11.72
N ALA A 156 -16.20 -11.24 -10.39
CA ALA A 156 -16.28 -10.05 -9.54
C ALA A 156 -15.02 -9.17 -9.67
N GLU A 157 -13.83 -9.79 -9.71
CA GLU A 157 -12.57 -9.07 -9.91
C GLU A 157 -12.50 -8.41 -11.28
N ARG A 158 -12.95 -9.08 -12.35
CA ARG A 158 -13.02 -8.49 -13.69
C ARG A 158 -13.95 -7.29 -13.72
N ILE A 159 -15.14 -7.40 -13.14
CA ILE A 159 -16.11 -6.30 -13.07
C ILE A 159 -15.52 -5.10 -12.29
N LEU A 160 -14.85 -5.35 -11.15
CA LEU A 160 -14.16 -4.31 -10.39
C LEU A 160 -13.07 -3.60 -11.20
N LYS A 161 -12.25 -4.37 -11.95
CA LYS A 161 -11.20 -3.81 -12.82
C LYS A 161 -11.80 -2.98 -13.96
N GLU A 162 -12.87 -3.44 -14.60
CA GLU A 162 -13.55 -2.68 -15.65
C GLU A 162 -14.15 -1.38 -15.09
N LEU A 163 -14.81 -1.44 -13.95
CA LEU A 163 -15.40 -0.26 -13.32
C LEU A 163 -14.34 0.75 -12.89
N ALA A 164 -13.20 0.29 -12.36
CA ALA A 164 -12.05 1.14 -12.07
C ALA A 164 -11.47 1.78 -13.34
N LYS A 165 -11.36 1.04 -14.44
CA LYS A 165 -10.88 1.55 -15.73
C LYS A 165 -11.82 2.61 -16.31
N VAL A 166 -13.13 2.36 -16.29
CA VAL A 166 -14.15 3.32 -16.75
C VAL A 166 -14.10 4.59 -15.90
N LYS A 167 -13.99 4.46 -14.57
CA LYS A 167 -13.87 5.61 -13.66
C LYS A 167 -12.59 6.41 -13.93
N ALA A 168 -11.46 5.75 -14.12
CA ALA A 168 -10.19 6.40 -14.46
C ALA A 168 -10.27 7.14 -15.80
N GLN A 169 -10.90 6.53 -16.82
CA GLN A 169 -11.10 7.15 -18.13
C GLN A 169 -12.02 8.37 -18.05
N SER A 170 -13.14 8.27 -17.30
CA SER A 170 -14.05 9.39 -17.06
C SER A 170 -13.35 10.55 -16.34
N GLN A 171 -12.56 10.26 -15.29
CA GLN A 171 -11.78 11.27 -14.58
C GLN A 171 -10.72 11.92 -15.48
N ALA A 172 -10.04 11.13 -16.31
CA ALA A 172 -9.07 11.66 -17.26
C ALA A 172 -9.74 12.59 -18.29
N GLN A 173 -10.92 12.22 -18.80
CA GLN A 173 -11.68 13.05 -19.72
C GLN A 173 -12.17 14.33 -19.04
N GLN A 174 -12.67 14.25 -17.81
CA GLN A 174 -13.10 15.42 -17.06
C GLN A 174 -11.93 16.39 -16.81
N ARG A 175 -10.73 15.87 -16.49
CA ARG A 175 -9.52 16.69 -16.33
C ARG A 175 -9.17 17.42 -17.63
N LYS A 176 -9.29 16.77 -18.78
CA LYS A 176 -9.06 17.40 -20.10
C LYS A 176 -10.06 18.52 -20.35
N ILE A 177 -11.36 18.26 -20.16
CA ILE A 177 -12.43 19.27 -20.33
C ILE A 177 -12.22 20.46 -19.40
N ASN A 178 -11.87 20.22 -18.13
CA ASN A 178 -11.61 21.30 -17.18
C ASN A 178 -10.40 22.15 -17.60
N LEU A 179 -9.34 21.51 -18.09
CA LEU A 179 -8.13 22.19 -18.55
C LEU A 179 -8.37 22.98 -19.85
N GLU A 180 -9.16 22.45 -20.77
CA GLU A 180 -9.60 23.17 -21.97
C GLU A 180 -10.50 24.36 -21.61
N THR A 181 -11.40 24.19 -20.64
CA THR A 181 -12.27 25.26 -20.14
C THR A 181 -11.46 26.38 -19.48
N GLN A 182 -10.47 26.04 -18.66
CA GLN A 182 -9.56 27.03 -18.06
C GLN A 182 -8.76 27.79 -19.12
N LYS A 183 -8.26 27.09 -20.15
CA LYS A 183 -7.58 27.74 -21.28
C LYS A 183 -8.53 28.68 -22.03
N ALA A 184 -9.75 28.24 -22.31
CA ALA A 184 -10.75 29.06 -22.99
C ALA A 184 -11.12 30.31 -22.18
N GLN A 185 -11.26 30.19 -20.86
CA GLN A 185 -11.48 31.32 -19.95
C GLN A 185 -10.30 32.28 -19.97
N GLN A 186 -9.06 31.78 -19.88
CA GLN A 186 -7.86 32.62 -19.95
C GLN A 186 -7.77 33.38 -21.28
N LEU A 187 -8.10 32.75 -22.41
CA LEU A 187 -8.16 33.44 -23.71
C LEU A 187 -9.28 34.49 -23.76
N ALA A 188 -10.43 34.22 -23.16
CA ALA A 188 -11.54 35.17 -23.09
C ALA A 188 -11.19 36.39 -22.22
N ASP A 189 -10.53 36.17 -21.08
CA ASP A 189 -10.08 37.23 -20.18
C ASP A 189 -8.98 38.08 -20.83
N LEU A 190 -8.03 37.46 -21.54
CA LEU A 190 -7.04 38.18 -22.33
C LEU A 190 -7.68 39.01 -23.45
N ARG A 191 -8.71 38.49 -24.12
CA ARG A 191 -9.46 39.27 -25.13
C ARG A 191 -10.17 40.46 -24.50
N LYS A 192 -10.89 40.29 -23.39
CA LYS A 192 -11.53 41.41 -22.66
C LYS A 192 -10.52 42.45 -22.16
N ALA A 193 -9.36 42.00 -21.68
CA ALA A 193 -8.27 42.89 -21.31
C ALA A 193 -7.71 43.65 -22.51
N SER A 194 -7.58 43.00 -23.67
CA SER A 194 -7.15 43.67 -24.91
C SER A 194 -8.20 44.64 -25.46
N GLU A 195 -9.49 44.33 -25.36
CA GLU A 195 -10.58 45.21 -25.80
C GLU A 195 -10.70 46.45 -24.90
N SER A 196 -10.45 46.31 -23.60
CA SER A 196 -10.38 47.45 -22.67
C SER A 196 -9.09 48.28 -22.81
N GLN A 197 -7.99 47.69 -23.27
CA GLN A 197 -6.75 48.43 -23.59
C GLN A 197 -6.78 49.13 -24.96
N ASN A 198 -7.69 48.77 -25.87
CA ASN A 198 -7.84 49.45 -27.17
C ASN A 198 -8.60 50.80 -27.08
N ALA A 199 -8.92 51.28 -25.89
CA ALA A 199 -9.37 52.66 -25.66
C ALA A 199 -8.21 53.66 -25.46
N GLU A 200 -6.96 53.20 -25.33
CA GLU A 200 -5.79 54.07 -25.19
C GLU A 200 -4.73 53.73 -26.25
N ASN A 201 -4.55 54.65 -27.19
CA ASN A 201 -3.75 54.49 -28.41
C ASN A 201 -2.26 54.76 -28.14
N VAL A 202 -1.38 53.75 -28.22
CA VAL A 202 0.05 53.93 -28.60
C VAL A 202 0.60 52.65 -29.27
N PRO A 203 1.25 52.74 -30.45
CA PRO A 203 1.85 51.59 -31.13
C PRO A 203 3.34 51.43 -30.79
N ILE A 204 3.75 50.29 -30.23
CA ILE A 204 5.17 49.91 -30.17
C ILE A 204 5.36 48.45 -30.64
N ALA A 205 5.96 48.38 -31.83
CA ALA A 205 6.89 47.40 -32.38
C ALA A 205 6.84 45.94 -31.88
N LYS A 206 6.47 45.06 -32.83
CA LYS A 206 6.99 43.70 -32.95
C LYS A 206 8.52 43.71 -32.94
N GLN A 207 9.12 43.21 -31.87
CA GLN A 207 10.48 42.69 -31.87
C GLN A 207 10.47 41.25 -31.38
N ALA A 208 11.21 40.44 -32.12
CA ALA A 208 11.24 38.99 -32.11
C ALA A 208 11.43 38.40 -30.70
N MET A 209 10.56 37.44 -30.37
CA MET A 209 10.83 36.44 -29.35
C MET A 209 12.04 35.60 -29.76
N THR A 210 13.22 35.96 -29.27
CA THR A 210 14.35 35.04 -29.13
C THR A 210 15.06 35.36 -27.82
N GLY A 211 14.82 34.52 -26.81
CA GLY A 211 15.76 34.23 -25.71
C GLY A 211 16.23 35.40 -24.85
N GLN A 212 15.35 35.89 -23.96
CA GLN A 212 15.65 36.46 -22.63
C GLN A 212 14.43 37.27 -22.16
N ALA A 213 13.45 36.61 -21.55
CA ALA A 213 12.33 37.25 -20.86
C ALA A 213 12.11 36.50 -19.54
N GLY A 214 12.06 37.11 -18.36
CA GLY A 214 11.95 38.54 -18.05
C GLY A 214 13.08 39.06 -17.16
N THR A 215 13.08 40.38 -17.01
CA THR A 215 13.77 41.18 -16.00
C THR A 215 13.86 40.46 -14.65
N SER A 216 14.93 39.70 -14.46
CA SER A 216 15.28 39.18 -13.15
C SER A 216 15.80 40.36 -12.34
N ASN A 217 14.96 40.91 -11.45
CA ASN A 217 15.48 41.77 -10.39
C ASN A 217 16.53 40.94 -9.64
N ASN A 218 17.79 41.37 -9.66
CA ASN A 218 18.90 40.71 -8.96
C ASN A 218 18.54 40.39 -7.49
N ALA A 219 17.67 41.19 -6.87
CA ALA A 219 17.13 40.96 -5.54
C ALA A 219 16.31 39.65 -5.40
N TYR A 220 15.47 39.29 -6.37
CA TYR A 220 14.69 38.05 -6.33
C TYR A 220 15.59 36.82 -6.50
N VAL A 221 16.51 36.88 -7.47
CA VAL A 221 17.50 35.82 -7.70
C VAL A 221 18.39 35.63 -6.48
N ALA A 222 18.84 36.72 -5.84
CA ALA A 222 19.60 36.66 -4.59
C ALA A 222 18.79 36.11 -3.42
N ALA A 223 17.50 36.48 -3.31
CA ALA A 223 16.62 35.93 -2.28
C ALA A 223 16.43 34.41 -2.44
N LEU A 224 16.22 33.93 -3.67
CA LEU A 224 16.18 32.51 -3.99
C LEU A 224 17.50 31.82 -3.66
N GLN A 225 18.61 32.39 -4.11
CA GLN A 225 19.95 31.87 -3.83
C GLN A 225 20.17 31.72 -2.33
N ASN A 226 19.84 32.73 -1.54
CA ASN A 226 19.97 32.70 -0.09
C ASN A 226 19.06 31.64 0.54
N ALA A 227 17.77 31.60 0.18
CA ALA A 227 16.83 30.63 0.72
C ALA A 227 17.27 29.18 0.45
N ILE A 228 17.72 28.91 -0.78
CA ILE A 228 18.21 27.59 -1.19
C ILE A 228 19.49 27.24 -0.46
N THR A 229 20.46 28.17 -0.41
CA THR A 229 21.75 27.93 0.24
C THR A 229 21.59 27.67 1.75
N GLN A 230 20.67 28.34 2.43
CA GLN A 230 20.41 28.14 3.86
C GLN A 230 19.86 26.74 4.20
N ASN A 231 19.07 26.15 3.28
CA ASN A 231 18.51 24.81 3.46
C ASN A 231 19.33 23.72 2.76
N TRP A 232 20.46 24.09 2.14
CA TRP A 232 21.26 23.15 1.36
C TRP A 232 22.24 22.39 2.25
N LEU A 233 22.02 21.09 2.38
CA LEU A 233 23.02 20.18 2.94
C LEU A 233 24.12 19.92 1.90
N ARG A 234 25.10 20.83 1.86
CA ARG A 234 26.20 20.82 0.91
C ARG A 234 27.17 19.65 1.15
N PRO A 235 27.41 18.79 0.15
CA PRO A 235 28.50 17.81 0.17
C PRO A 235 29.88 18.50 0.11
N ASP A 236 30.87 17.93 0.78
CA ASP A 236 32.24 18.50 0.93
C ASP A 236 33.01 18.63 -0.40
N ASN A 237 32.59 17.90 -1.45
CA ASN A 237 33.31 17.78 -2.71
C ASN A 237 32.79 18.67 -3.85
N ILE A 238 32.04 19.74 -3.55
CA ILE A 238 31.50 20.64 -4.59
C ILE A 238 32.37 21.89 -4.75
N PRO A 239 32.95 22.12 -5.95
CA PRO A 239 33.72 23.33 -6.23
C PRO A 239 32.85 24.58 -6.19
N ALA A 240 33.37 25.65 -5.58
CA ALA A 240 32.72 26.96 -5.59
C ALA A 240 32.79 27.61 -6.99
N GLY A 241 31.86 28.53 -7.27
CA GLY A 241 31.83 29.30 -8.52
C GLY A 241 31.28 28.53 -9.74
N VAL A 242 30.78 27.32 -9.54
CA VAL A 242 30.15 26.52 -10.60
C VAL A 242 28.64 26.78 -10.63
N VAL A 243 28.10 26.97 -11.84
CA VAL A 243 26.68 27.22 -12.09
C VAL A 243 25.96 25.91 -12.39
N CYS A 244 24.88 25.65 -11.67
CA CYS A 244 23.99 24.52 -11.89
C CYS A 244 22.57 25.02 -12.22
N PRO A 245 22.10 24.88 -13.47
CA PRO A 245 20.75 25.28 -13.83
C PRO A 245 19.71 24.28 -13.31
N VAL A 246 18.70 24.79 -12.60
CA VAL A 246 17.63 24.03 -11.97
C VAL A 246 16.28 24.54 -12.48
N GLU A 247 15.45 23.64 -13.00
CA GLU A 247 14.05 23.90 -13.31
C GLU A 247 13.23 23.80 -12.02
N ILE A 248 12.60 24.89 -11.62
CA ILE A 248 11.77 24.99 -10.42
C ILE A 248 10.35 25.30 -10.85
N VAL A 249 9.40 24.50 -10.35
CA VAL A 249 7.98 24.73 -10.51
C VAL A 249 7.38 25.09 -9.17
N GLN A 250 6.72 26.24 -9.10
CA GLN A 250 6.15 26.80 -7.88
C GLN A 250 4.75 27.38 -8.11
N ILE A 251 3.94 27.46 -7.06
CA ILE A 251 2.60 28.07 -7.10
C ILE A 251 2.61 29.45 -6.42
N PRO A 252 1.62 30.33 -6.69
CA PRO A 252 1.49 31.60 -5.98
C PRO A 252 1.54 31.40 -4.47
N GLY A 253 2.37 32.20 -3.79
CA GLY A 253 2.73 31.98 -2.38
C GLY A 253 4.09 31.32 -2.16
N GLY A 254 4.79 30.93 -3.24
CA GLY A 254 6.19 30.45 -3.20
C GLY A 254 6.35 28.96 -2.92
N GLN A 255 5.26 28.20 -2.77
CA GLN A 255 5.35 26.77 -2.53
C GLN A 255 5.90 26.05 -3.77
N VAL A 256 6.98 25.30 -3.58
CA VAL A 256 7.63 24.50 -4.63
C VAL A 256 6.91 23.17 -4.79
N ILE A 257 6.55 22.82 -6.03
CA ILE A 257 5.90 21.55 -6.38
C ILE A 257 6.84 20.60 -7.13
N SER A 258 7.90 21.12 -7.77
CA SER A 258 8.92 20.31 -8.44
C SER A 258 10.23 21.08 -8.51
N ALA A 259 11.34 20.37 -8.36
CA ALA A 259 12.69 20.86 -8.62
C ALA A 259 13.43 19.78 -9.41
N LYS A 260 14.03 20.15 -10.56
CA LYS A 260 14.79 19.24 -11.41
C LYS A 260 16.06 19.90 -11.88
N VAL A 261 17.19 19.25 -11.67
CA VAL A 261 18.47 19.75 -12.18
C VAL A 261 18.60 19.41 -13.66
N LEU A 262 18.84 20.44 -14.49
CA LEU A 262 19.00 20.25 -15.93
C LEU A 262 20.30 19.48 -16.25
N PRO A 263 20.34 18.75 -17.38
CA PRO A 263 21.53 17.97 -17.78
C PRO A 263 22.80 18.80 -18.00
N SER A 264 22.65 20.12 -18.21
CA SER A 264 23.77 21.06 -18.35
C SER A 264 24.47 21.39 -17.03
N CYS A 265 23.97 20.89 -15.89
CA CYS A 265 24.64 21.06 -14.61
C CYS A 265 25.88 20.14 -14.50
N PRO A 266 27.08 20.69 -14.25
CA PRO A 266 28.33 19.94 -14.20
C PRO A 266 28.55 19.18 -12.87
N PHE A 267 27.51 19.04 -12.04
CA PHE A 267 27.59 18.34 -10.75
C PHE A 267 27.46 16.82 -10.93
N THR A 268 28.06 16.07 -10.01
CA THR A 268 27.84 14.62 -9.88
C THR A 268 26.39 14.34 -9.48
N ASP A 269 25.87 13.15 -9.76
CA ASP A 269 24.46 12.83 -9.46
C ASP A 269 24.09 13.01 -7.98
N VAL A 270 25.01 12.70 -7.07
CA VAL A 270 24.83 12.95 -5.63
C VAL A 270 24.67 14.45 -5.34
N ALA A 271 25.51 15.29 -5.94
CA ALA A 271 25.44 16.74 -5.79
C ALA A 271 24.19 17.32 -6.46
N ARG A 272 23.76 16.78 -7.61
CA ARG A 272 22.51 17.16 -8.28
C ARG A 272 21.30 16.89 -7.38
N HIS A 273 21.19 15.69 -6.84
CA HIS A 273 20.12 15.35 -5.90
C HIS A 273 20.14 16.17 -4.62
N SER A 274 21.33 16.51 -4.11
CA SER A 274 21.46 17.42 -2.96
C SER A 274 20.90 18.82 -3.26
N VAL A 275 21.13 19.35 -4.47
CA VAL A 275 20.54 20.64 -4.91
C VAL A 275 19.02 20.53 -5.08
N GLU A 276 18.51 19.45 -5.69
CA GLU A 276 17.07 19.22 -5.82
C GLU A 276 16.38 19.18 -4.46
N ALA A 277 16.97 18.44 -3.51
CA ALA A 277 16.49 18.37 -2.14
C ALA A 277 16.51 19.75 -1.46
N ALA A 278 17.57 20.54 -1.64
CA ALA A 278 17.66 21.89 -1.08
C ALA A 278 16.54 22.82 -1.57
N VAL A 279 16.23 22.76 -2.87
CA VAL A 279 15.15 23.58 -3.46
C VAL A 279 13.80 23.17 -2.90
N LEU A 280 13.54 21.86 -2.80
CA LEU A 280 12.28 21.35 -2.22
C LEU A 280 12.15 21.70 -0.73
N SER A 281 13.24 21.57 0.03
CA SER A 281 13.31 21.94 1.45
C SER A 281 13.18 23.44 1.69
N SER A 282 13.48 24.26 0.69
CA SER A 282 13.32 25.72 0.75
C SER A 282 11.89 26.20 0.49
N SER A 283 10.93 25.27 0.38
CA SER A 283 9.51 25.60 0.22
C SER A 283 8.94 26.15 1.55
N PRO A 284 8.28 27.32 1.56
CA PRO A 284 8.02 28.19 0.42
C PRO A 284 9.20 29.13 0.10
N LEU A 285 9.49 29.28 -1.20
CA LEU A 285 10.45 30.26 -1.71
C LEU A 285 9.95 31.71 -1.48
N PRO A 286 10.86 32.69 -1.43
CA PRO A 286 10.50 34.10 -1.21
C PRO A 286 9.49 34.61 -2.24
N TYR A 287 8.25 34.86 -1.81
CA TYR A 287 7.17 35.37 -2.67
C TYR A 287 6.79 36.82 -2.34
N LYS A 288 6.77 37.17 -1.04
CA LYS A 288 6.35 38.50 -0.58
C LYS A 288 7.33 39.57 -1.05
N GLY A 289 6.83 40.61 -1.71
CA GLY A 289 7.64 41.67 -2.30
C GLY A 289 8.21 41.33 -3.69
N PHE A 290 7.98 40.10 -4.18
CA PHE A 290 8.41 39.63 -5.49
C PHE A 290 7.24 39.14 -6.37
N GLU A 291 6.01 39.51 -6.02
CA GLU A 291 4.79 39.01 -6.67
C GLU A 291 4.75 39.37 -8.16
N LYS A 292 5.38 40.49 -8.56
CA LYS A 292 5.47 40.92 -9.96
C LYS A 292 6.50 40.14 -10.79
N GLN A 293 7.46 39.51 -10.12
CA GLN A 293 8.55 38.72 -10.71
C GLN A 293 8.28 37.22 -10.60
N PHE A 294 7.19 36.85 -9.93
CA PHE A 294 6.75 35.47 -9.81
C PHE A 294 6.46 34.89 -11.20
N SER A 295 7.10 33.76 -11.48
CA SER A 295 6.73 32.85 -12.54
C SER A 295 6.54 31.46 -11.95
N ARG A 296 5.58 30.71 -12.50
CA ARG A 296 5.29 29.33 -12.08
C ARG A 296 6.44 28.41 -12.42
N ASP A 297 6.96 28.51 -13.64
CA ASP A 297 8.08 27.72 -14.13
C ASP A 297 9.27 28.66 -14.30
N ILE A 298 10.36 28.39 -13.58
CA ILE A 298 11.60 29.18 -13.64
C ILE A 298 12.80 28.27 -13.83
N ILE A 299 13.76 28.73 -14.64
CA ILE A 299 15.09 28.13 -14.71
C ILE A 299 16.01 29.01 -13.85
N PHE A 300 16.43 28.48 -12.71
CA PHE A 300 17.27 29.16 -11.75
C PHE A 300 18.70 28.64 -11.83
N ASN A 301 19.64 29.54 -12.06
CA ASN A 301 21.07 29.23 -12.12
C ASN A 301 21.65 29.25 -10.70
N PHE A 302 21.61 28.11 -10.01
CA PHE A 302 22.16 28.00 -8.67
C PHE A 302 23.68 28.07 -8.73
N THR A 303 24.26 28.96 -7.92
CA THR A 303 25.70 29.13 -7.83
C THR A 303 26.19 28.84 -6.43
N VAL A 304 27.29 28.10 -6.33
CA VAL A 304 27.89 27.78 -5.05
C VAL A 304 28.79 28.94 -4.66
N THR A 305 28.33 29.75 -3.72
CA THR A 305 29.20 30.74 -3.08
C THR A 305 30.18 30.01 -2.17
N SER A 306 31.45 30.43 -2.18
CA SER A 306 32.38 30.03 -1.12
C SER A 306 31.79 30.54 0.18
N SER A 307 31.39 29.63 1.08
CA SER A 307 30.95 30.02 2.42
C SER A 307 32.07 30.84 3.06
N GLN A 308 31.72 32.00 3.61
CA GLN A 308 32.56 32.64 4.63
C GLN A 308 32.54 31.79 5.90
#